data_AF-A0A395P0T2-F1
#
_entry.id   AF-A0A395P0T2-F1
#
_cell.length_a   1.000
_cell.length_b   1.000
_cell.length_c   1.000
_cell.angle_alpha   90.00
_cell.angle_beta   90.00
_cell.angle_gamma   90.00
#
_symmetry.space_group_name_H-M   'P 1'
#
loop_
_entity.id
_entity.type
_entity.pdbx_description
1 polymer ?
#
loop_
_entity_poly.entity_id
_entity_poly.type
_entity_poly.pdbx_seq_one_letter_code
_entity_poly.pdbx_strand_id
1 'polypeptide(L)'
;MFERLDFSKFRCADSAERDAFCSQLVSSLKHYGFARLVNTGIPLQDIDEAFKTSRDFFELPLDQKLKSPHPPTANPHRGYSAFGIENVSAVSNHGTSILRPLLKDMKESYDIGSQQDELYGNIWPPFGVHDTFQPTFTSFFLTCYRAEIAILEAISIGLGLPAQTLGQLHTEQANELRLTHYPAVPRGDFAHSTRIAAHTDFGTITLLFQDDVGGLRKALIHSSF
;
A
#
# COMPACT_ATOMS: atom_id res chain seq x y z
N MET A 1 -15.89 -15.29 4.66
CA MET A 1 -15.22 -14.57 3.54
C MET A 1 -15.66 -13.12 3.66
N PHE A 2 -14.74 -12.15 3.67
CA PHE A 2 -15.12 -10.74 3.78
C PHE A 2 -15.89 -10.33 2.52
N GLU A 3 -16.96 -9.58 2.73
CA GLU A 3 -17.90 -9.21 1.67
C GLU A 3 -17.22 -8.30 0.64
N ARG A 4 -17.56 -8.52 -0.64
CA ARG A 4 -17.13 -7.65 -1.74
C ARG A 4 -18.13 -6.51 -1.83
N LEU A 5 -17.69 -5.28 -1.57
CA LEU A 5 -18.51 -4.08 -1.62
C LEU A 5 -18.34 -3.37 -2.96
N ASP A 6 -19.45 -3.00 -3.59
CA ASP A 6 -19.47 -2.27 -4.86
C ASP A 6 -19.45 -0.76 -4.61
N PHE A 7 -18.30 -0.14 -4.83
CA PHE A 7 -18.07 1.29 -4.58
C PHE A 7 -18.82 2.19 -5.58
N SER A 8 -19.35 1.66 -6.69
CA SER A 8 -20.21 2.44 -7.58
C SER A 8 -21.51 2.90 -6.90
N LYS A 9 -21.99 2.16 -5.89
CA LYS A 9 -23.16 2.52 -5.08
C LYS A 9 -22.98 3.82 -4.29
N PHE A 10 -21.75 4.13 -3.89
CA PHE A 10 -21.43 5.40 -3.26
C PHE A 10 -21.61 6.59 -4.22
N ARG A 11 -21.38 6.37 -5.51
CA ARG A 11 -21.46 7.38 -6.57
C ARG A 11 -22.86 7.49 -7.19
N CYS A 12 -23.83 6.73 -6.68
CA CYS A 12 -25.22 6.77 -7.13
C CYS A 12 -25.89 8.08 -6.67
N ALA A 13 -26.87 8.55 -7.44
CA ALA A 13 -27.67 9.73 -7.08
C ALA A 13 -28.68 9.46 -5.96
N ASP A 14 -29.01 8.18 -5.72
CA ASP A 14 -29.90 7.77 -4.62
C ASP A 14 -29.17 7.85 -3.28
N SER A 15 -29.63 8.76 -2.41
CA SER A 15 -29.05 8.96 -1.08
C SER A 15 -29.19 7.74 -0.18
N ALA A 16 -30.27 6.96 -0.29
CA ALA A 16 -30.49 5.79 0.56
C ALA A 16 -29.49 4.67 0.23
N GLU A 17 -29.23 4.42 -1.06
CA GLU A 17 -28.25 3.43 -1.48
C GLU A 17 -26.82 3.85 -1.10
N ARG A 18 -26.50 5.14 -1.27
CA ARG A 18 -25.22 5.70 -0.84
C ARG A 18 -25.00 5.54 0.67
N ASP A 19 -25.99 5.92 1.48
CA ASP A 19 -25.87 5.87 2.94
C ASP A 19 -25.80 4.42 3.46
N ALA A 20 -26.52 3.49 2.80
CA ALA A 20 -26.42 2.06 3.07
C ALA A 20 -25.02 1.52 2.77
N PHE A 21 -24.43 1.90 1.64
CA PHE A 21 -23.05 1.54 1.30
C PHE A 21 -22.05 2.05 2.34
N CYS A 22 -22.15 3.34 2.72
CA CYS A 22 -21.27 3.95 3.72
C CYS A 22 -21.35 3.21 5.07
N SER A 23 -22.57 2.87 5.51
CA SER A 23 -22.81 2.11 6.73
C SER A 23 -22.20 0.71 6.66
N GLN A 24 -22.33 0.02 5.53
CA GLN A 24 -21.76 -1.31 5.31
C GLN A 24 -20.24 -1.29 5.30
N LEU A 25 -19.62 -0.29 4.64
CA LEU A 25 -18.17 -0.10 4.62
C LEU A 25 -17.63 0.07 6.04
N VAL A 26 -18.19 0.99 6.82
CA VAL A 26 -17.76 1.23 8.21
C VAL A 26 -17.99 -0.01 9.08
N SER A 27 -19.09 -0.74 8.91
CA SER A 27 -19.34 -2.00 9.61
C SER A 27 -18.25 -3.05 9.31
N SER A 28 -17.88 -3.23 8.04
CA SER A 28 -16.81 -4.14 7.63
C SER A 28 -15.46 -3.74 8.23
N LEU A 29 -15.14 -2.44 8.21
CA LEU A 29 -13.89 -1.93 8.80
C LEU A 29 -13.86 -2.10 10.32
N LYS A 30 -14.96 -1.84 11.03
CA LYS A 30 -15.06 -2.04 12.48
C LYS A 30 -14.91 -3.51 12.88
N HIS A 31 -15.49 -4.41 12.10
CA HIS A 31 -15.51 -5.83 12.46
C HIS A 31 -14.25 -6.58 12.02
N TYR A 32 -13.72 -6.30 10.82
CA TYR A 32 -12.59 -7.03 10.26
C TYR A 32 -11.28 -6.22 10.21
N GLY A 33 -11.33 -4.89 10.28
CA GLY A 33 -10.20 -4.03 9.93
C GLY A 33 -9.91 -3.95 8.43
N PHE A 34 -10.72 -4.60 7.59
CA PHE A 34 -10.51 -4.71 6.14
C PHE A 34 -11.85 -4.66 5.38
N ALA A 35 -11.80 -4.21 4.13
CA ALA A 35 -12.89 -4.30 3.17
C ALA A 35 -12.33 -4.64 1.78
N ARG A 36 -13.12 -5.33 0.95
CA ARG A 36 -12.79 -5.53 -0.47
C ARG A 36 -13.70 -4.65 -1.31
N LEU A 37 -13.12 -3.62 -1.91
CA LEU A 37 -13.85 -2.71 -2.79
C LEU A 37 -13.68 -3.14 -4.25
N VAL A 38 -14.75 -2.99 -5.03
CA VAL A 38 -14.69 -3.05 -6.49
C VAL A 38 -15.37 -1.83 -7.09
N ASN A 39 -15.11 -1.57 -8.37
CA ASN A 39 -15.62 -0.38 -9.05
C ASN A 39 -15.27 0.91 -8.28
N THR A 40 -14.04 1.02 -7.77
CA THR A 40 -13.55 2.17 -6.98
C THR A 40 -13.36 3.43 -7.83
N GLY A 41 -13.32 3.27 -9.15
CA GLY A 41 -13.03 4.36 -10.10
C GLY A 41 -11.56 4.42 -10.53
N ILE A 42 -10.70 3.57 -9.96
CA ILE A 42 -9.35 3.34 -10.48
C ILE A 42 -9.47 2.48 -11.76
N PRO A 43 -9.01 2.97 -12.93
CA PRO A 43 -9.02 2.18 -14.15
C PRO A 43 -8.15 0.93 -14.02
N LEU A 44 -8.63 -0.22 -14.51
CA LEU A 44 -7.86 -1.46 -14.49
C LEU A 44 -6.55 -1.34 -15.29
N GLN A 45 -6.57 -0.62 -16.41
CA GLN A 45 -5.38 -0.36 -17.23
C GLN A 45 -4.27 0.35 -16.44
N ASP A 46 -4.61 1.26 -15.52
CA ASP A 46 -3.64 2.00 -14.70
C ASP A 46 -2.97 1.04 -13.70
N ILE A 47 -3.75 0.11 -13.13
CA ILE A 47 -3.24 -0.95 -12.23
C ILE A 47 -2.33 -1.90 -13.01
N ASP A 48 -2.78 -2.36 -14.19
CA ASP A 48 -2.03 -3.28 -15.04
C ASP A 48 -0.70 -2.66 -15.51
N GLU A 49 -0.72 -1.38 -15.89
CA GLU A 49 0.48 -0.62 -16.26
C GLU A 49 1.41 -0.45 -15.05
N ALA A 50 0.89 -0.10 -13.88
CA ALA A 50 1.69 0.02 -12.66
C ALA A 50 2.38 -1.31 -12.30
N PHE A 51 1.67 -2.45 -12.37
CA PHE A 51 2.25 -3.76 -12.14
C PHE A 51 3.29 -4.13 -13.20
N LYS A 52 3.02 -3.82 -14.48
CA LYS A 52 3.98 -4.06 -15.56
C LYS A 52 5.26 -3.26 -15.37
N THR A 53 5.14 -1.95 -15.21
CA THR A 53 6.28 -1.04 -15.00
C THR A 53 7.07 -1.40 -13.74
N SER A 54 6.39 -1.84 -12.67
CA SER A 54 7.02 -2.37 -11.45
C SER A 54 7.85 -3.63 -11.75
N ARG A 55 7.28 -4.63 -12.44
CA ARG A 55 7.99 -5.85 -12.84
C ARG A 55 9.20 -5.54 -13.72
N ASP A 56 9.01 -4.75 -14.76
CA ASP A 56 10.05 -4.38 -15.72
C ASP A 56 11.24 -3.70 -14.99
N PHE A 57 10.97 -2.87 -13.98
CA PHE A 57 12.02 -2.30 -13.13
C PHE A 57 12.72 -3.34 -12.24
N PHE A 58 11.98 -4.22 -11.57
CA PHE A 58 12.59 -5.21 -10.65
C PHE A 58 13.39 -6.30 -11.39
N GLU A 59 13.10 -6.53 -12.67
CA GLU A 59 13.88 -7.39 -13.58
C GLU A 59 15.22 -6.78 -14.03
N LEU A 60 15.44 -5.48 -13.82
CA LEU A 60 16.69 -4.82 -14.18
C LEU A 60 17.88 -5.39 -13.39
N PRO A 61 19.11 -5.33 -13.96
CA PRO A 61 20.33 -5.61 -13.22
C PRO A 61 20.43 -4.76 -11.94
N LEU A 62 21.00 -5.36 -10.88
CA LEU A 62 21.07 -4.72 -9.57
C LEU A 62 21.77 -3.34 -9.61
N ASP A 63 22.81 -3.20 -10.42
CA ASP A 63 23.53 -1.93 -10.60
C ASP A 63 22.65 -0.83 -11.22
N GLN A 64 21.64 -1.18 -12.01
CA GLN A 64 20.67 -0.24 -12.54
C GLN A 64 19.64 0.15 -11.47
N LYS A 65 19.13 -0.82 -10.71
CA LYS A 65 18.17 -0.56 -9.60
C LYS A 65 18.78 0.31 -8.49
N LEU A 66 20.07 0.11 -8.20
CA LEU A 66 20.82 0.89 -7.19
C LEU A 66 21.13 2.33 -7.60
N LYS A 67 20.79 2.77 -8.82
CA LYS A 67 20.92 4.18 -9.23
C LYS A 67 19.88 5.11 -8.60
N SER A 68 18.86 4.55 -7.97
CA SER A 68 17.82 5.28 -7.22
C SER A 68 17.65 4.69 -5.83
N PRO A 69 18.70 4.72 -4.97
CA PRO A 69 18.73 3.96 -3.72
C PRO A 69 17.83 4.58 -2.65
N HIS A 70 17.33 3.74 -1.74
CA HIS A 70 16.68 4.19 -0.52
C HIS A 70 17.69 4.91 0.40
N PRO A 71 17.33 6.07 0.98
CA PRO A 71 18.25 6.83 1.81
C PRO A 71 18.51 6.09 3.14
N PRO A 72 19.70 6.22 3.74
CA PRO A 72 20.02 5.53 4.99
C PRO A 72 19.21 6.04 6.21
N THR A 73 18.36 7.04 6.03
CA THR A 73 17.48 7.60 7.05
C THR A 73 16.19 6.80 7.18
N ALA A 74 15.70 6.65 8.41
CA ALA A 74 14.46 5.91 8.67
C ALA A 74 13.21 6.55 8.04
N ASN A 75 13.20 7.87 7.82
CA ASN A 75 12.07 8.59 7.22
C ASN A 75 12.54 9.82 6.41
N PRO A 76 11.80 10.21 5.36
CA PRO A 76 10.75 9.41 4.74
C PRO A 76 11.34 8.30 3.86
N HIS A 77 10.52 7.30 3.56
CA HIS A 77 10.91 6.24 2.66
C HIS A 77 10.80 6.71 1.20
N ARG A 78 11.91 6.70 0.46
CA ARG A 78 11.98 7.06 -0.97
C ARG A 78 12.97 6.15 -1.67
N GLY A 79 12.74 5.77 -2.92
CA GLY A 79 13.71 5.00 -3.71
C GLY A 79 13.72 3.49 -3.41
N TYR A 80 14.71 2.80 -3.95
CA TYR A 80 14.83 1.34 -3.99
C TYR A 80 15.57 0.75 -2.78
N SER A 81 14.93 -0.21 -2.11
CA SER A 81 15.48 -1.05 -1.05
C SER A 81 15.76 -2.45 -1.59
N ALA A 82 17.04 -2.85 -1.60
CA ALA A 82 17.44 -4.16 -2.09
C ALA A 82 17.09 -5.31 -1.12
N PHE A 83 17.16 -6.53 -1.66
CA PHE A 83 16.85 -7.77 -0.96
C PHE A 83 17.53 -7.89 0.42
N GLY A 84 16.74 -8.12 1.47
CA GLY A 84 17.22 -8.38 2.83
C GLY A 84 17.76 -7.16 3.59
N ILE A 85 17.53 -5.93 3.10
CA ILE A 85 17.86 -4.67 3.80
C ILE A 85 16.76 -4.28 4.79
N GLU A 86 15.49 -4.35 4.37
CA GLU A 86 14.36 -4.06 5.26
C GLU A 86 14.06 -5.25 6.19
N ASN A 87 13.86 -4.96 7.48
CA ASN A 87 13.52 -5.96 8.49
C ASN A 87 12.31 -5.48 9.31
N VAL A 88 11.10 -5.83 8.88
CA VAL A 88 9.85 -5.38 9.55
C VAL A 88 9.77 -5.93 10.99
N SER A 89 10.33 -7.11 11.25
CA SER A 89 10.36 -7.72 12.60
C SER A 89 11.21 -6.96 13.63
N ALA A 90 12.12 -6.08 13.19
CA ALA A 90 12.90 -5.24 14.09
C ALA A 90 12.08 -4.05 14.60
N VAL A 91 11.15 -3.54 13.78
CA VAL A 91 10.30 -2.38 14.11
C VAL A 91 9.20 -2.76 15.10
N SER A 92 8.67 -3.99 15.02
CA SER A 92 7.61 -4.48 15.92
C SER A 92 8.06 -4.74 17.37
N ASN A 93 9.37 -4.75 17.65
CA ASN A 93 9.94 -5.10 18.96
C ASN A 93 10.52 -3.89 19.71
N HIS A 94 9.80 -2.77 19.76
CA HIS A 94 10.08 -1.74 20.77
C HIS A 94 9.80 -2.31 22.18
N GLY A 95 10.81 -2.94 22.80
CA GLY A 95 10.80 -3.24 24.24
C GLY A 95 11.37 -4.58 24.70
N THR A 96 11.78 -5.51 23.83
CA THR A 96 12.36 -6.79 24.31
C THR A 96 13.65 -7.17 23.58
N SER A 97 14.75 -7.10 24.33
CA SER A 97 16.09 -7.59 23.98
C SER A 97 16.12 -9.12 23.93
N ILE A 98 15.49 -9.74 22.93
CA ILE A 98 15.67 -11.16 22.64
C ILE A 98 16.02 -11.29 21.16
N LEU A 99 17.30 -11.54 20.90
CA LEU A 99 17.87 -11.90 19.60
C LEU A 99 17.29 -13.27 19.17
N ARG A 100 16.10 -13.27 18.55
CA ARG A 100 15.66 -14.39 17.71
C ARG A 100 16.46 -14.35 16.41
N PRO A 101 16.69 -15.51 15.73
CA PRO A 101 17.33 -15.52 14.41
C PRO A 101 16.57 -14.56 13.50
N LEU A 102 17.29 -13.52 13.03
CA LEU A 102 16.74 -12.42 12.25
C LEU A 102 16.12 -13.00 10.97
N LEU A 103 14.80 -12.96 10.87
CA LEU A 103 14.07 -13.29 9.64
C LEU A 103 14.39 -12.18 8.64
N LYS A 104 15.29 -12.42 7.69
CA LYS A 104 15.49 -11.48 6.58
C LYS A 104 14.26 -11.53 5.70
N ASP A 105 13.55 -10.41 5.55
CA ASP A 105 12.41 -10.33 4.65
C ASP A 105 12.92 -10.61 3.22
N MET A 106 12.34 -11.64 2.57
CA MET A 106 12.73 -12.06 1.21
C MET A 106 12.01 -11.21 0.17
N LYS A 107 12.21 -9.89 0.23
CA LYS A 107 11.57 -8.90 -0.62
C LYS A 107 12.56 -7.82 -1.03
N GLU A 108 12.27 -7.19 -2.15
CA GLU A 108 12.80 -5.87 -2.51
C GLU A 108 11.62 -4.90 -2.67
N SER A 109 11.87 -3.62 -2.44
CA SER A 109 10.82 -2.59 -2.45
C SER A 109 11.29 -1.30 -3.11
N TYR A 110 10.32 -0.49 -3.54
CA TYR A 110 10.54 0.86 -4.01
C TYR A 110 9.48 1.77 -3.41
N ASP A 111 9.91 2.85 -2.75
CA ASP A 111 9.02 3.79 -2.07
C ASP A 111 8.93 5.13 -2.81
N ILE A 112 7.70 5.63 -2.94
CA ILE A 112 7.37 6.85 -3.69
C ILE A 112 6.39 7.67 -2.85
N GLY A 113 6.70 8.94 -2.60
CA GLY A 113 5.78 9.90 -1.97
C GLY A 113 5.13 10.84 -2.98
N SER A 114 4.45 11.87 -2.48
CA SER A 114 3.87 12.93 -3.30
C SER A 114 4.94 13.69 -4.08
N GLN A 115 4.63 14.07 -5.33
CA GLN A 115 5.44 15.04 -6.08
C GLN A 115 5.34 16.46 -5.52
N GLN A 116 4.35 16.72 -4.66
CA GLN A 116 4.11 18.02 -4.03
C GLN A 116 4.75 18.12 -2.64
N ASP A 117 5.46 17.08 -2.18
CA ASP A 117 6.20 17.11 -0.93
C ASP A 117 7.41 18.07 -1.04
N GLU A 118 7.28 19.25 -0.45
CA GLU A 118 8.31 20.30 -0.47
C GLU A 118 9.52 19.96 0.40
N LEU A 119 9.36 19.04 1.36
CA LEU A 119 10.42 18.66 2.30
C LEU A 119 11.27 17.52 1.75
N TYR A 120 10.65 16.59 1.03
CA TYR A 120 11.29 15.34 0.61
C TYR A 120 10.92 14.92 -0.81
N GLY A 121 11.81 15.26 -1.74
CA GLY A 121 11.70 14.84 -3.14
C GLY A 121 11.79 13.33 -3.31
N ASN A 122 11.08 12.82 -4.32
CA ASN A 122 11.23 11.44 -4.77
C ASN A 122 12.61 11.19 -5.37
N ILE A 123 13.17 10.02 -5.07
CA ILE A 123 14.38 9.52 -5.71
C ILE A 123 13.93 8.65 -6.87
N TRP A 124 14.11 9.12 -8.11
CA TRP A 124 13.69 8.42 -9.33
C TRP A 124 14.86 7.71 -10.02
N PRO A 125 14.63 6.64 -10.81
CA PRO A 125 15.66 6.11 -11.68
C PRO A 125 16.11 7.20 -12.67
N PRO A 126 17.42 7.38 -12.90
CA PRO A 126 17.89 8.38 -13.83
C PRO A 126 17.51 8.01 -15.27
N PHE A 127 17.52 9.01 -16.15
CA PHE A 127 17.27 8.84 -17.58
C PHE A 127 18.12 7.70 -18.17
N GLY A 128 17.49 6.86 -19.00
CA GLY A 128 18.07 5.68 -19.63
C GLY A 128 18.03 4.41 -18.78
N VAL A 129 17.61 4.47 -17.51
CA VAL A 129 17.40 3.27 -16.67
C VAL A 129 16.02 2.68 -16.90
N HIS A 130 14.97 3.51 -16.78
CA HIS A 130 13.59 3.11 -17.00
C HIS A 130 12.70 4.34 -17.22
N ASP A 131 12.72 4.91 -18.42
CA ASP A 131 12.17 6.26 -18.67
C ASP A 131 10.66 6.40 -18.44
N THR A 132 9.90 5.31 -18.51
CA THR A 132 8.46 5.32 -18.22
C THR A 132 8.14 5.22 -16.73
N PHE A 133 9.11 4.91 -15.87
CA PHE A 133 8.88 4.61 -14.45
C PHE A 133 8.29 5.81 -13.70
N GLN A 134 8.97 6.96 -13.78
CA GLN A 134 8.52 8.18 -13.10
C GLN A 134 7.14 8.65 -13.60
N PRO A 135 6.90 8.79 -14.93
CA PRO A 135 5.57 9.16 -15.44
C PRO A 135 4.45 8.22 -14.98
N THR A 136 4.63 6.90 -15.09
CA THR A 136 3.61 5.92 -14.68
C THR A 136 3.28 6.06 -13.20
N PHE A 137 4.28 6.09 -12.31
CA PHE A 137 4.00 6.13 -10.87
C PHE A 137 3.58 7.51 -10.35
N THR A 138 3.97 8.60 -11.01
CA THR A 138 3.43 9.93 -10.73
C THR A 138 1.93 9.97 -11.03
N SER A 139 1.52 9.43 -12.18
CA SER A 139 0.10 9.33 -12.55
C SER A 139 -0.67 8.42 -11.59
N PHE A 140 -0.13 7.21 -11.36
CA PHE A 140 -0.79 6.20 -10.53
C PHE A 140 -0.96 6.64 -9.07
N PHE A 141 0.02 7.36 -8.50
CA PHE A 141 -0.09 7.96 -7.17
C PHE A 141 -1.30 8.90 -7.08
N LEU A 142 -1.47 9.80 -8.04
CA LEU A 142 -2.60 10.73 -8.08
C LEU A 142 -3.95 10.01 -8.29
N THR A 143 -3.97 8.96 -9.11
CA THR A 143 -5.16 8.10 -9.26
C THR A 143 -5.55 7.45 -7.94
N CYS A 144 -4.57 6.91 -7.19
CA CYS A 144 -4.80 6.32 -5.88
C CYS A 144 -5.27 7.37 -4.85
N TYR A 145 -4.64 8.55 -4.82
CA TYR A 145 -5.04 9.65 -3.93
C TYR A 145 -6.49 10.09 -4.16
N ARG A 146 -6.94 10.20 -5.42
CA ARG A 146 -8.35 10.51 -5.71
C ARG A 146 -9.31 9.45 -5.19
N ALA A 147 -8.94 8.17 -5.33
CA ALA A 147 -9.74 7.08 -4.80
C ALA A 147 -9.76 7.07 -3.26
N GLU A 148 -8.62 7.34 -2.63
CA GLU A 148 -8.48 7.51 -1.18
C GLU A 148 -9.44 8.58 -0.66
N ILE A 149 -9.43 9.79 -1.23
CA ILE A 149 -10.33 10.88 -0.81
C ILE A 149 -11.80 10.47 -0.90
N ALA A 150 -12.21 9.80 -1.99
CA ALA A 150 -13.58 9.31 -2.13
C ALA A 150 -13.93 8.24 -1.08
N ILE A 151 -12.99 7.34 -0.77
CA ILE A 151 -13.18 6.31 0.27
C ILE A 151 -13.29 6.96 1.66
N LEU A 152 -12.45 7.95 1.97
CA LEU A 152 -12.50 8.70 3.22
C LEU A 152 -13.81 9.50 3.37
N GLU A 153 -14.37 9.98 2.28
CA GLU A 153 -15.70 10.61 2.26
C GLU A 153 -16.80 9.60 2.64
N ALA A 154 -16.78 8.42 2.03
CA ALA A 154 -17.71 7.35 2.37
C ALA A 154 -17.58 6.89 3.84
N ILE A 155 -16.36 6.82 4.36
CA ILE A 155 -16.11 6.49 5.77
C ILE A 155 -16.65 7.61 6.68
N SER A 156 -16.45 8.88 6.32
CA SER A 156 -16.96 10.02 7.08
C SER A 156 -18.49 9.96 7.22
N ILE A 157 -19.20 9.74 6.10
CA ILE A 157 -20.66 9.57 6.10
C ILE A 157 -21.09 8.37 6.94
N GLY A 158 -20.42 7.22 6.79
CA GLY A 158 -20.75 5.99 7.54
C GLY A 158 -20.48 6.11 9.04
N LEU A 159 -19.63 7.06 9.47
CA LEU A 159 -19.41 7.41 10.87
C LEU A 159 -20.38 8.48 11.39
N GLY A 160 -21.27 9.01 10.55
CA GLY A 160 -22.18 10.10 10.90
C GLY A 160 -21.50 11.48 10.96
N LEU A 161 -20.35 11.63 10.31
CA LEU A 161 -19.61 12.89 10.21
C LEU A 161 -19.99 13.64 8.93
N PRO A 162 -19.73 14.97 8.85
CA PRO A 162 -19.75 15.68 7.58
C PRO A 162 -18.86 14.97 6.55
N ALA A 163 -19.34 14.86 5.31
CA ALA A 163 -18.71 14.04 4.28
C ALA A 163 -17.22 14.35 4.07
N GLN A 164 -16.82 15.63 4.13
CA GLN A 164 -15.44 16.04 3.87
C GLN A 164 -14.51 15.95 5.10
N THR A 165 -14.99 15.53 6.27
CA THR A 165 -14.22 15.59 7.52
C THR A 165 -12.88 14.87 7.44
N LEU A 166 -12.83 13.62 6.99
CA LEU A 166 -11.56 12.89 6.88
C LEU A 166 -10.72 13.36 5.68
N GLY A 167 -11.35 13.67 4.54
CA GLY A 167 -10.64 14.13 3.35
C GLY A 167 -9.90 15.46 3.56
N GLN A 168 -10.44 16.37 4.37
CA GLN A 168 -9.79 17.63 4.74
C GLN A 168 -8.51 17.46 5.55
N LEU A 169 -8.32 16.31 6.22
CA LEU A 169 -7.10 16.00 6.97
C LEU A 169 -5.99 15.41 6.08
N HIS A 170 -6.27 15.16 4.80
CA HIS A 170 -5.37 14.49 3.85
C HIS A 170 -4.95 15.39 2.68
N THR A 171 -5.18 16.70 2.77
CA THR A 171 -4.91 17.66 1.67
C THR A 171 -3.45 17.75 1.27
N GLU A 172 -2.54 17.49 2.20
CA GLU A 172 -1.08 17.51 1.99
C GLU A 172 -0.56 16.30 1.17
N GLN A 173 -1.42 15.30 0.87
CA GLN A 173 -1.02 14.10 0.12
C GLN A 173 0.19 13.39 0.76
N ALA A 174 0.23 13.31 2.08
CA ALA A 174 1.30 12.65 2.85
C ALA A 174 1.25 11.11 2.75
N ASN A 175 0.97 10.60 1.55
CA ASN A 175 0.85 9.18 1.23
C ASN A 175 2.19 8.61 0.78
N GLU A 176 2.33 7.30 0.97
CA GLU A 176 3.44 6.52 0.43
C GLU A 176 2.90 5.41 -0.47
N LEU A 177 3.36 5.41 -1.72
CA LEU A 177 3.19 4.31 -2.66
C LEU A 177 4.41 3.39 -2.54
N ARG A 178 4.18 2.17 -2.04
CA ARG A 178 5.19 1.14 -1.89
C ARG A 178 5.01 0.04 -2.94
N LEU A 179 5.97 -0.09 -3.83
CA LEU A 179 6.08 -1.23 -4.73
C LEU A 179 6.83 -2.35 -4.00
N THR A 180 6.31 -3.57 -4.03
CA THR A 180 6.96 -4.71 -3.40
C THR A 180 7.08 -5.85 -4.40
N HIS A 181 8.29 -6.38 -4.55
CA HIS A 181 8.56 -7.58 -5.33
C HIS A 181 9.08 -8.68 -4.40
N TYR A 182 8.46 -9.86 -4.54
CA TYR A 182 8.82 -11.04 -3.78
C TYR A 182 9.34 -12.12 -4.74
N PRO A 183 10.66 -12.24 -4.92
CA PRO A 183 11.25 -13.18 -5.85
C PRO A 183 10.76 -14.63 -5.67
N ALA A 184 10.91 -15.44 -6.71
CA ALA A 184 10.75 -16.88 -6.59
C ALA A 184 11.84 -17.44 -5.67
N VAL A 185 11.44 -18.22 -4.67
CA VAL A 185 12.32 -18.79 -3.66
C VAL A 185 12.08 -20.30 -3.61
N PRO A 186 13.13 -21.15 -3.62
CA PRO A 186 12.99 -22.58 -3.42
C PRO A 186 12.23 -22.89 -2.13
N ARG A 187 11.32 -23.87 -2.17
CA ARG A 187 10.48 -24.22 -1.01
C ARG A 187 11.30 -24.57 0.25
N GLY A 188 12.51 -25.12 0.08
CA GLY A 188 13.41 -25.48 1.17
C GLY A 188 13.90 -24.30 2.01
N ASP A 189 13.92 -23.09 1.43
CA ASP A 189 14.46 -21.89 2.09
C ASP A 189 13.43 -21.19 3.00
N PHE A 190 12.17 -21.65 2.99
CA PHE A 190 11.09 -21.15 3.86
C PHE A 190 11.08 -21.74 5.26
N ALA A 191 11.99 -22.66 5.59
CA ALA A 191 12.01 -23.34 6.90
C ALA A 191 12.08 -22.36 8.08
N HIS A 192 12.69 -21.18 7.86
CA HIS A 192 12.87 -20.12 8.86
C HIS A 192 12.66 -18.72 8.27
N SER A 193 11.80 -18.53 7.26
CA SER A 193 11.58 -17.21 6.64
C SER A 193 10.11 -16.99 6.28
N THR A 194 9.64 -15.76 6.45
CA THR A 194 8.32 -15.28 6.00
C THR A 194 8.51 -14.21 4.94
N ARG A 195 7.62 -14.10 3.95
CA ARG A 195 7.72 -13.04 2.92
C ARG A 195 7.62 -11.64 3.53
N ILE A 196 6.78 -11.49 4.55
CA ILE A 196 6.74 -10.32 5.45
C ILE A 196 6.25 -10.80 6.83
N ALA A 197 6.82 -10.25 7.90
CA ALA A 197 6.35 -10.51 9.26
C ALA A 197 4.94 -9.92 9.50
N ALA A 198 4.21 -10.47 10.47
CA ALA A 198 2.93 -9.89 10.89
C ALA A 198 3.14 -8.48 11.43
N HIS A 199 2.37 -7.51 10.92
CA HIS A 199 2.42 -6.11 11.33
C HIS A 199 1.04 -5.48 11.16
N THR A 200 0.89 -4.29 11.73
CA THR A 200 -0.21 -3.36 11.45
C THR A 200 0.33 -2.23 10.59
N ASP A 201 -0.43 -1.81 9.58
CA ASP A 201 -0.06 -0.66 8.77
C ASP A 201 -0.09 0.62 9.62
N PHE A 202 0.80 1.56 9.29
CA PHE A 202 0.74 2.91 9.81
C PHE A 202 -0.17 3.77 8.92
N GLY A 203 -0.79 4.80 9.49
CA GLY A 203 -1.62 5.76 8.74
C GLY A 203 -3.13 5.50 8.87
N THR A 204 -3.90 6.07 7.94
CA THR A 204 -5.37 6.09 8.01
C THR A 204 -6.00 4.92 7.26
N ILE A 205 -5.65 4.71 6.00
CA ILE A 205 -6.07 3.55 5.19
C ILE A 205 -4.94 3.10 4.26
N THR A 206 -4.94 1.81 3.91
CA THR A 206 -4.04 1.24 2.90
C THR A 206 -4.86 0.75 1.70
N LEU A 207 -4.53 1.25 0.50
CA LEU A 207 -5.04 0.69 -0.75
C LEU A 207 -4.10 -0.40 -1.24
N LEU A 208 -4.47 -1.66 -1.01
CA LEU A 208 -3.64 -2.81 -1.36
C LEU A 208 -4.10 -3.46 -2.66
N PHE A 209 -3.24 -3.41 -3.67
CA PHE A 209 -3.40 -4.13 -4.94
C PHE A 209 -2.54 -5.39 -4.91
N GLN A 210 -3.11 -6.52 -5.33
CA GLN A 210 -2.42 -7.82 -5.31
C GLN A 210 -2.60 -8.52 -6.65
N ASP A 211 -1.56 -9.24 -7.05
CA ASP A 211 -1.62 -10.15 -8.19
C ASP A 211 -2.32 -11.48 -7.82
N ASP A 212 -2.40 -12.38 -8.80
CA ASP A 212 -3.07 -13.67 -8.64
C ASP A 212 -2.20 -14.74 -7.94
N VAL A 213 -0.98 -14.41 -7.52
CA VAL A 213 -0.06 -15.38 -6.85
C VAL A 213 -0.54 -15.67 -5.41
N GLY A 214 -1.22 -14.70 -4.78
CA GLY A 214 -1.70 -14.81 -3.41
C GLY A 214 -0.58 -14.79 -2.36
N GLY A 215 -0.90 -15.16 -1.12
CA GLY A 215 0.07 -15.20 0.00
C GLY A 215 -0.23 -14.25 1.16
N LEU A 216 -1.13 -13.29 0.97
CA LEU A 216 -1.62 -12.45 2.07
C LEU A 216 -2.40 -13.30 3.08
N ARG A 217 -2.01 -13.17 4.35
CA ARG A 217 -2.74 -13.73 5.49
C ARG A 217 -3.10 -12.61 6.46
N LYS A 218 -4.27 -12.70 7.07
CA LYS A 218 -4.76 -11.74 8.06
C LYS A 218 -4.95 -12.46 9.39
N ALA A 219 -4.56 -11.82 10.49
CA ALA A 219 -5.01 -12.23 11.81
C ALA A 219 -6.44 -11.70 12.00
N LEU A 220 -7.38 -12.57 12.36
CA LEU A 220 -8.70 -12.12 12.80
C LEU A 220 -8.56 -11.58 14.23
N ILE A 221 -9.16 -10.43 14.50
CA ILE A 221 -9.29 -9.93 15.87
C ILE A 221 -10.28 -10.88 16.56
N HIS A 222 -9.77 -11.81 17.37
CA HIS A 222 -10.61 -12.52 18.31
C HIS A 222 -10.93 -11.57 19.45
N SER A 223 -12.14 -11.01 19.42
CA SER A 223 -12.76 -10.34 20.55
C SER A 223 -12.87 -11.34 21.70
N SER A 224 -11.89 -11.33 22.58
CA SER A 224 -12.10 -11.70 23.98
C SER A 224 -12.57 -10.41 24.65
N PHE A 225 -13.84 -10.39 25.05
CA PHE A 225 -14.45 -9.32 25.83
C PHE A 225 -13.65 -9.00 27.10
#